data_AF-A0AAU9TRR8-F1
#
_entry.id   AF-A0AAU9TRR8-F1
#
_cell.length_a   1.000
_cell.length_b   1.000
_cell.length_c   1.000
_cell.angle_alpha   90.00
_cell.angle_beta   90.00
_cell.angle_gamma   90.00
#
_symmetry.space_group_name_H-M   'P 1'
#
loop_
_entity.id
_entity.type
_entity.pdbx_description
1 polymer ?
#
loop_
_entity_poly.entity_id
_entity_poly.type
_entity_poly.pdbx_seq_one_letter_code
_entity_poly.pdbx_strand_id
1 'polypeptide(L)'
;MPKDGEQNEGKELYRVGIRVPPFYPQKPPLWFAQLESQFVLSNISADETKFHYAFGQLDPAYAAEVEDVITSSTFAAAKDKYVQLKTHLINRLSESRQKK
;
A
#
# COMPACT_ATOMS: atom_id res chain seq x y z
N MET A 1 4.59 34.88 41.91
CA MET A 1 4.64 35.29 40.48
C MET A 1 4.75 34.03 39.64
N PRO A 2 3.74 33.62 38.87
CA PRO A 2 3.86 32.50 37.96
C PRO A 2 4.30 32.98 36.57
N LYS A 3 5.32 32.34 36.00
CA LYS A 3 5.72 32.53 34.61
C LYS A 3 5.57 31.24 33.84
N ASP A 4 4.83 31.37 32.75
CA ASP A 4 4.98 30.68 31.48
C ASP A 4 4.55 29.20 31.46
N GLY A 5 3.23 29.03 31.35
CA GLY A 5 2.65 27.83 30.74
C GLY A 5 2.90 27.89 29.23
N GLU A 6 3.94 27.19 28.79
CA GLU A 6 4.25 26.99 27.38
C GLU A 6 3.16 26.11 26.77
N GLN A 7 2.21 26.77 26.08
CA GLN A 7 1.14 26.11 25.34
C GLN A 7 1.77 25.40 24.14
N ASN A 8 1.91 24.09 24.24
CA ASN A 8 2.30 23.24 23.12
C ASN A 8 1.12 23.21 22.13
N GLU A 9 1.16 24.12 21.14
CA GLU A 9 0.30 24.08 19.96
C GLU A 9 0.60 22.81 19.16
N GLY A 10 -0.05 21.72 19.54
CA GLY A 10 -0.15 20.53 18.71
C GLY A 10 -0.89 20.92 17.43
N LYS A 11 -0.15 21.16 16.34
CA LYS A 11 -0.74 21.30 15.01
C LYS A 11 -1.58 20.05 14.74
N GLU A 12 -2.91 20.21 14.77
CA GLU A 12 -3.83 19.17 14.33
C GLU A 12 -3.60 18.94 12.84
N LEU A 13 -2.85 17.89 12.52
CA LEU A 13 -2.72 17.38 11.17
C LEU A 13 -4.04 16.67 10.81
N TYR A 14 -4.94 17.39 10.15
CA TYR A 14 -6.08 16.78 9.47
C TYR A 14 -5.54 15.91 8.32
N ARG A 15 -5.30 14.62 8.59
CA ARG A 15 -4.84 13.67 7.59
C ARG A 15 -5.97 13.49 6.58
N VAL A 16 -5.78 13.98 5.36
CA VAL A 16 -6.66 13.64 4.24
C VAL A 16 -6.57 12.13 4.05
N GLY A 17 -7.61 11.42 4.47
CA GLY A 17 -7.72 9.98 4.27
C GLY A 17 -7.57 9.67 2.78
N ILE A 18 -6.75 8.69 2.44
CA ILE A 18 -6.54 8.36 1.03
C ILE A 18 -7.81 7.72 0.49
N ARG A 19 -8.22 8.10 -0.72
CA ARG A 19 -9.29 7.37 -1.43
C ARG A 19 -8.65 6.25 -2.20
N VAL A 20 -8.66 5.05 -1.62
CA VAL A 20 -8.10 3.89 -2.29
C VAL A 20 -9.03 3.46 -3.43
N PRO A 21 -8.55 3.40 -4.69
CA PRO A 21 -9.36 2.92 -5.79
C PRO A 21 -9.61 1.41 -5.66
N PRO A 22 -10.79 0.91 -6.07
CA PRO A 22 -11.04 -0.52 -6.18
C PRO A 22 -9.95 -1.20 -7.02
N PHE A 23 -9.58 -2.43 -6.65
CA PHE A 23 -8.54 -3.16 -7.36
C PHE A 23 -8.94 -3.39 -8.82
N TYR A 24 -8.03 -3.12 -9.77
CA TYR A 24 -8.26 -3.32 -11.20
C TYR A 24 -7.38 -4.45 -11.75
N PRO A 25 -7.83 -5.71 -11.59
CA PRO A 25 -7.00 -6.89 -11.86
C PRO A 25 -6.60 -7.01 -13.34
N GLN A 26 -7.36 -6.46 -14.29
CA GLN A 26 -7.03 -6.50 -15.72
C GLN A 26 -5.87 -5.56 -16.09
N LYS A 27 -5.63 -4.50 -15.30
CA LYS A 27 -4.50 -3.58 -15.49
C LYS A 27 -3.80 -3.26 -14.15
N PRO A 28 -3.14 -4.24 -13.51
CA PRO A 28 -2.50 -4.02 -12.22
C PRO A 28 -1.45 -2.89 -12.22
N PRO A 29 -0.60 -2.73 -13.26
CA PRO A 29 0.33 -1.59 -13.32
C PRO A 29 -0.35 -0.22 -13.27
N LEU A 30 -1.50 -0.07 -13.94
CA LEU A 30 -2.26 1.18 -13.94
C LEU A 30 -2.86 1.45 -12.55
N TRP A 31 -3.42 0.43 -11.91
CA TRP A 31 -3.98 0.55 -10.56
C TRP A 31 -2.92 0.99 -9.55
N PHE A 32 -1.74 0.38 -9.57
CA PHE A 32 -0.64 0.79 -8.70
C PHE A 32 -0.22 2.25 -8.95
N ALA A 33 -0.16 2.70 -10.21
CA ALA A 33 0.16 4.09 -10.52
C ALA A 33 -0.90 5.08 -9.96
N GLN A 34 -2.19 4.73 -10.03
CA GLN A 34 -3.25 5.53 -9.42
C GLN A 34 -3.14 5.57 -7.89
N LEU A 35 -2.86 4.42 -7.26
CA LEU A 35 -2.67 4.32 -5.82
C LEU A 35 -1.43 5.11 -5.34
N GLU A 36 -0.31 5.02 -6.07
CA GLU A 36 0.92 5.78 -5.79
C GLU A 36 0.69 7.29 -5.87
N SER A 37 -0.17 7.74 -6.79
CA SER A 37 -0.57 9.14 -6.87
C SER A 37 -1.31 9.60 -5.60
N GLN A 38 -2.17 8.76 -5.02
CA GLN A 38 -2.83 9.06 -3.75
C GLN A 38 -1.84 9.10 -2.58
N PHE A 39 -0.85 8.20 -2.56
CA PHE A 39 0.19 8.23 -1.53
C PHE A 39 0.99 9.53 -1.55
N VAL A 40 1.34 10.03 -2.74
CA VAL A 40 2.02 11.32 -2.89
C VAL A 40 1.15 12.46 -2.37
N LEU A 41 -0.12 12.52 -2.76
CA LEU A 41 -1.06 13.58 -2.33
C LEU A 41 -1.28 13.58 -0.81
N SER A 42 -1.24 12.41 -0.17
CA SER A 42 -1.42 12.24 1.28
C SER A 42 -0.11 12.17 2.07
N ASN A 43 1.03 12.47 1.43
CA ASN A 43 2.35 12.47 2.03
C ASN A 43 2.74 11.13 2.72
N ILE A 44 2.30 10.01 2.13
CA ILE A 44 2.60 8.66 2.58
C ILE A 44 3.86 8.16 1.86
N SER A 45 4.96 8.08 2.61
CA SER A 45 6.25 7.61 2.10
C SER A 45 6.61 6.21 2.58
N ALA A 46 6.21 5.83 3.80
CA ALA A 46 6.56 4.57 4.43
C ALA A 46 6.08 3.35 3.63
N ASP A 47 7.01 2.47 3.26
CA ASP A 47 6.75 1.26 2.47
C ASP A 47 5.68 0.38 3.11
N GLU A 48 5.80 0.12 4.42
CA GLU A 48 4.85 -0.72 5.16
C GLU A 48 3.43 -0.14 5.14
N THR A 49 3.29 1.18 5.25
CA THR A 49 1.98 1.84 5.13
C THR A 49 1.39 1.65 3.73
N LYS A 50 2.21 1.83 2.68
CA LYS A 50 1.78 1.60 1.29
C LYS A 50 1.36 0.15 1.06
N PHE A 51 2.12 -0.80 1.62
CA PHE A 51 1.81 -2.22 1.58
C PHE A 51 0.42 -2.50 2.17
N HIS A 52 0.14 -2.01 3.38
CA HIS A 52 -1.16 -2.25 4.02
C HIS A 52 -2.33 -1.65 3.23
N TYR A 53 -2.16 -0.45 2.66
CA TYR A 53 -3.18 0.13 1.79
C TYR A 53 -3.41 -0.69 0.52
N ALA A 54 -2.35 -1.14 -0.14
CA ALA A 54 -2.47 -1.92 -1.36
C ALA A 54 -3.06 -3.31 -1.09
N PHE A 55 -2.52 -4.03 -0.11
CA PHE A 55 -2.95 -5.38 0.24
C PHE A 55 -4.41 -5.40 0.71
N GLY A 56 -4.84 -4.41 1.49
CA GLY A 56 -6.20 -4.30 1.99
C GLY A 56 -7.29 -4.06 0.93
N GLN A 57 -6.92 -3.79 -0.34
CA GLN A 57 -7.87 -3.69 -1.46
C GLN A 57 -8.01 -4.96 -2.27
N LEU A 58 -7.16 -5.96 -2.04
CA LEU A 58 -7.20 -7.19 -2.81
C LEU A 58 -8.34 -8.06 -2.30
N ASP A 59 -9.25 -8.43 -3.20
CA ASP A 59 -10.20 -9.50 -2.92
C ASP A 59 -9.44 -10.80 -2.62
N PRO A 60 -10.02 -11.74 -1.85
CA PRO A 60 -9.36 -12.99 -1.48
C PRO A 60 -8.76 -13.76 -2.65
N ALA A 61 -9.43 -13.74 -3.81
CA ALA A 61 -8.96 -14.40 -5.03
C ALA A 61 -7.63 -13.82 -5.54
N TYR A 62 -7.39 -12.52 -5.39
CA TYR A 62 -6.15 -11.86 -5.84
C TYR A 62 -5.08 -11.84 -4.74
N ALA A 63 -5.48 -11.84 -3.47
CA ALA A 63 -4.55 -12.04 -2.37
C ALA A 63 -3.93 -13.45 -2.42
N ALA A 64 -4.72 -14.47 -2.77
CA ALA A 64 -4.25 -15.85 -2.96
C ALA A 64 -3.16 -15.97 -4.03
N GLU A 65 -3.19 -15.12 -5.06
CA GLU A 65 -2.15 -15.09 -6.10
C GLU A 65 -0.77 -14.69 -5.55
N VAL A 66 -0.65 -14.14 -4.35
CA VAL A 66 0.63 -13.76 -3.73
C VAL A 66 0.81 -14.32 -2.32
N GLU A 67 0.00 -15.31 -1.93
CA GLU A 67 -0.02 -15.88 -0.57
C GLU A 67 1.36 -16.38 -0.13
N ASP A 68 2.01 -17.20 -0.95
CA ASP A 68 3.33 -17.78 -0.66
C ASP A 68 4.42 -16.71 -0.46
N VAL A 69 4.28 -15.55 -1.11
CA VAL A 69 5.19 -14.42 -0.93
C VAL A 69 4.94 -13.77 0.42
N ILE A 70 3.69 -13.42 0.72
CA ILE A 70 3.34 -12.65 1.93
C ILE A 70 3.43 -13.46 3.21
N THR A 71 3.24 -14.78 3.16
CA THR A 71 3.35 -15.67 4.33
C THR A 71 4.79 -16.16 4.57
N SER A 72 5.72 -15.84 3.68
CA SER A 72 7.12 -16.21 3.82
C SER A 72 7.77 -15.46 4.99
N SER A 73 8.63 -16.15 5.76
CA SER A 73 9.40 -15.56 6.86
C SER A 73 10.32 -14.42 6.38
N THR A 74 10.81 -14.49 5.14
CA THR A 74 11.63 -13.45 4.51
C THR A 74 10.83 -12.17 4.26
N PHE A 75 9.55 -12.30 3.90
CA PHE A 75 8.68 -11.16 3.64
C PHE A 75 8.36 -10.37 4.92
N ALA A 76 8.17 -11.06 6.05
CA ALA A 76 7.91 -10.42 7.33
C ALA A 76 9.02 -9.44 7.75
N ALA A 77 10.28 -9.75 7.42
CA ALA A 77 11.46 -8.93 7.71
C ALA A 77 11.85 -7.96 6.59
N ALA A 78 11.13 -7.96 5.46
CA ALA A 78 11.45 -7.13 4.31
C ALA A 78 11.23 -5.64 4.59
N LYS A 79 12.10 -4.80 4.03
CA LYS A 79 11.99 -3.33 4.07
C LYS A 79 11.22 -2.75 2.88
N ASP A 80 10.97 -3.58 1.88
CA ASP A 80 10.40 -3.25 0.56
C ASP A 80 9.14 -4.10 0.27
N LYS A 81 8.32 -4.34 1.31
CA LYS A 81 7.09 -5.15 1.25
C LYS A 81 6.15 -4.68 0.14
N TYR A 82 5.98 -3.37 -0.01
CA TYR A 82 5.13 -2.82 -1.07
C TYR A 82 5.71 -3.11 -2.47
N VAL A 83 7.02 -2.97 -2.65
CA VAL A 83 7.69 -3.25 -3.93
C VAL A 83 7.59 -4.73 -4.29
N GLN A 84 7.78 -5.63 -3.32
CA GLN A 84 7.62 -7.07 -3.53
C GLN A 84 6.17 -7.42 -3.90
N LEU A 85 5.18 -6.92 -3.15
CA LEU A 85 3.77 -7.12 -3.46
C LEU A 85 3.45 -6.66 -4.90
N LYS A 86 3.84 -5.43 -5.26
CA LYS A 86 3.61 -4.87 -6.59
C LYS A 86 4.21 -5.75 -7.69
N THR A 87 5.47 -6.15 -7.53
CA THR A 87 6.20 -6.95 -8.51
C THR A 87 5.54 -8.32 -8.72
N HIS A 88 5.31 -9.06 -7.63
CA HIS A 88 4.73 -10.40 -7.72
C HIS A 88 3.30 -10.39 -8.24
N LEU A 89 2.47 -9.45 -7.78
CA LEU A 89 1.08 -9.37 -8.21
C LEU A 89 0.96 -9.00 -9.69
N ILE A 90 1.77 -8.05 -10.19
CA ILE A 90 1.81 -7.70 -11.62
C ILE A 90 2.22 -8.90 -12.46
N ASN A 91 3.27 -9.61 -12.07
CA ASN A 91 3.81 -10.75 -12.81
C ASN A 91 2.77 -11.88 -12.90
N ARG A 92 2.25 -12.33 -11.75
CA ARG A 92 1.35 -13.48 -11.69
C ARG A 92 0.01 -13.23 -12.37
N LEU A 93 -0.58 -12.04 -12.22
CA LEU A 93 -1.80 -11.70 -12.94
C LEU A 93 -1.58 -11.56 -14.45
N SER A 94 -0.37 -11.20 -14.88
CA SER A 94 -0.04 -11.16 -16.31
C SER A 94 0.15 -12.55 -16.88
N GLU A 95 0.83 -13.45 -16.16
CA GLU A 95 0.99 -14.86 -16.54
C GLU A 95 -0.34 -15.62 -16.55
N SER A 96 -1.20 -15.41 -15.55
CA SER A 96 -2.53 -16.04 -15.46
C SER A 96 -3.42 -15.67 -16.64
N ARG A 97 -3.29 -14.45 -17.18
CA ARG A 97 -3.99 -14.02 -18.40
C ARG A 97 -3.46 -14.66 -19.67
N GLN A 98 -2.15 -14.89 -19.77
CA GLN A 98 -1.54 -15.52 -20.96
C GLN A 98 -1.88 -17.01 -21.06
N LYS A 99 -2.25 -17.64 -19.94
CA LYS A 99 -2.63 -19.06 -19.86
C LYS A 99 -4.13 -19.32 -20.07
N LYS A 100 -4.95 -18.26 -20.20
CA LYS A 100 -6.39 -18.34 -20.51
C LYS A 100 -6.63 -18.08 -21.99
#